data_AF-A0AB34WXP0-F1
#
_entry.id   AF-A0AB34WXP0-F1
#
_cell.length_a   1.000
_cell.length_b   1.000
_cell.length_c   1.000
_cell.angle_alpha   90.00
_cell.angle_beta   90.00
_cell.angle_gamma   90.00
#
_symmetry.space_group_name_H-M   'P 1'
#
loop_
_entity.id
_entity.type
_entity.pdbx_description
1 polymer ?
#
loop_
_entity_poly.entity_id
_entity_poly.type
_entity_poly.pdbx_seq_one_letter_code
_entity_poly.pdbx_strand_id
1 'polypeptide(L)'
;MALGLAGQGTVPLVLGDTKPDYVDLVAALDGQVVSIGAGKDLINPLDTGGAMQAARRIGGQEGELLAGEARARQVQMVCALIELVRRGGIGDRDESILSEALRVFDENNPGRVPVIADVLEVIRAMPPALDDVALSRGDRARYEETTEALEASLTALTVGRWGQVFGQATTTAMQLDRPVVFDVSDLDRAAQDIQGAVLLTCWSYGFAQVNVAQALANAGLTPRRHYFIVMDELWRILRAGVGMVNRIDELTRLNRARGVGQAMITHTLNDLEALPNPEDVAKAKGFVARSGMVLCGGLSAEETEKVAKVIPLSSQEKAMLVSWQSPPSWQITAGEKQAPPGQGKFLIKVAERPGIPIKVQLTRHELALNDTNQLWANRHEAGSDE
;
A
#
# COMPACT_ATOMS: atom_id res chain seq x y z
N MET A 1 -8.88 11.94 -11.11
CA MET A 1 -9.35 10.61 -11.57
C MET A 1 -10.30 9.97 -10.55
N ALA A 2 -9.88 9.83 -9.28
CA ALA A 2 -10.70 9.24 -8.22
C ALA A 2 -12.13 9.83 -8.12
N LEU A 3 -12.26 11.16 -8.08
CA LEU A 3 -13.57 11.84 -8.05
C LEU A 3 -14.47 11.50 -9.25
N GLY A 4 -13.92 11.53 -10.47
CA GLY A 4 -14.67 11.19 -11.67
C GLY A 4 -15.13 9.73 -11.69
N LEU A 5 -14.31 8.81 -11.21
CA LEU A 5 -14.66 7.40 -11.06
C LEU A 5 -15.72 7.17 -9.97
N ALA A 6 -15.65 7.92 -8.86
CA ALA A 6 -16.67 7.93 -7.82
C ALA A 6 -18.04 8.34 -8.39
N GLY A 7 -18.07 9.40 -9.21
CA GLY A 7 -19.29 9.83 -9.90
C GLY A 7 -19.87 8.78 -10.88
N GLN A 8 -19.06 7.81 -11.32
CA GLN A 8 -19.48 6.67 -12.15
C GLN A 8 -19.82 5.41 -11.33
N GLY A 9 -19.82 5.49 -10.00
CA GLY A 9 -20.14 4.38 -9.10
C GLY A 9 -18.96 3.45 -8.77
N THR A 10 -17.72 3.84 -9.11
CA THR A 10 -16.51 3.14 -8.67
C THR A 10 -16.03 3.69 -7.34
N VAL A 11 -15.80 2.84 -6.34
CA VAL A 11 -15.40 3.23 -4.99
C VAL A 11 -13.88 3.46 -4.93
N PRO A 12 -13.40 4.70 -4.69
CA PRO A 12 -11.98 4.98 -4.51
C PRO A 12 -11.48 4.53 -3.14
N LEU A 13 -10.33 3.88 -3.11
CA LEU A 13 -9.66 3.42 -1.89
C LEU A 13 -8.22 3.94 -1.89
N VAL A 14 -7.91 4.89 -1.03
CA VAL A 14 -6.57 5.45 -0.86
C VAL A 14 -5.92 4.75 0.33
N LEU A 15 -5.04 3.79 0.05
CA LEU A 15 -4.54 2.86 1.06
C LEU A 15 -3.21 3.34 1.69
N GLY A 16 -3.08 4.63 1.99
CA GLY A 16 -1.86 5.18 2.56
C GLY A 16 -1.58 6.57 2.03
N ASP A 17 -2.22 7.56 2.65
CA ASP A 17 -2.08 8.97 2.34
C ASP A 17 -1.00 9.59 3.25
N THR A 18 0.20 9.77 2.71
CA THR A 18 1.37 10.23 3.50
C THR A 18 1.51 11.74 3.58
N LYS A 19 0.89 12.46 2.65
CA LYS A 19 0.73 13.90 2.64
C LYS A 19 -0.76 14.07 2.43
N PRO A 20 -1.55 14.56 3.40
CA PRO A 20 -3.00 14.36 3.50
C PRO A 20 -3.78 15.03 2.35
N ASP A 21 -3.53 14.60 1.12
CA ASP A 21 -3.93 15.17 -0.15
C ASP A 21 -5.29 14.60 -0.57
N TYR A 22 -5.68 13.44 -0.03
CA TYR A 22 -6.94 12.77 -0.33
C TYR A 22 -7.95 12.85 0.82
N VAL A 23 -7.55 13.27 2.02
CA VAL A 23 -8.44 13.37 3.20
C VAL A 23 -9.65 14.25 2.91
N ASP A 24 -9.41 15.48 2.45
CA ASP A 24 -10.48 16.43 2.15
C ASP A 24 -11.39 15.93 1.01
N LEU A 25 -10.79 15.28 0.00
CA LEU A 25 -11.53 14.68 -1.12
C LEU A 25 -12.46 13.56 -0.65
N VAL A 26 -11.96 12.63 0.18
CA VAL A 26 -12.74 11.49 0.65
C VAL A 26 -13.82 11.96 1.64
N ALA A 27 -13.51 12.92 2.50
CA ALA A 27 -14.51 13.53 3.39
C ALA A 27 -15.63 14.22 2.60
N ALA A 28 -15.30 14.96 1.54
CA ALA A 28 -16.28 15.61 0.66
C ALA A 28 -17.14 14.62 -0.14
N LEU A 29 -16.73 13.36 -0.24
CA LEU A 29 -17.49 12.26 -0.85
C LEU A 29 -18.29 11.42 0.16
N ASP A 30 -18.48 11.94 1.38
CA ASP A 30 -19.11 11.22 2.51
C ASP A 30 -18.40 9.87 2.81
N GLY A 31 -17.10 9.81 2.52
CA GLY A 31 -16.26 8.65 2.70
C GLY A 31 -15.73 8.48 4.13
N GLN A 32 -14.97 7.41 4.33
CA GLN A 32 -14.35 7.08 5.60
C GLN A 32 -12.89 7.54 5.61
N VAL A 33 -12.52 8.29 6.65
CA VAL A 33 -11.12 8.61 6.98
C VAL A 33 -10.71 7.72 8.14
N VAL A 34 -9.66 6.92 7.95
CA VAL A 34 -9.03 6.09 9.00
C VAL A 34 -7.65 6.68 9.26
N SER A 35 -7.44 7.26 10.44
CA SER A 35 -6.19 7.97 10.74
C SER A 35 -5.25 7.07 11.54
N ILE A 36 -4.10 6.72 10.96
CA ILE A 36 -3.11 5.83 11.57
C ILE A 36 -1.96 6.65 12.15
N GLY A 37 -1.63 6.41 13.42
CA GLY A 37 -0.59 7.15 14.12
C GLY A 37 -0.56 6.84 15.62
N ALA A 38 0.37 7.47 16.34
CA ALA A 38 0.49 7.29 17.77
C ALA A 38 -0.79 7.75 18.49
N GLY A 39 -1.48 6.82 19.16
CA GLY A 39 -2.74 7.11 19.86
C GLY A 39 -3.97 7.28 18.95
N LYS A 40 -3.86 6.91 17.67
CA LYS A 40 -4.97 6.92 16.70
C LYS A 40 -5.44 5.50 16.38
N ASP A 41 -6.02 5.28 15.20
CA ASP A 41 -6.43 3.96 14.75
C ASP A 41 -5.24 3.03 14.51
N LEU A 42 -5.49 1.73 14.71
CA LEU A 42 -4.53 0.66 14.50
C LEU A 42 -5.05 -0.29 13.43
N ILE A 43 -4.12 -0.87 12.65
CA ILE A 43 -4.42 -1.93 11.69
C ILE A 43 -3.59 -3.13 12.08
N ASN A 44 -4.27 -4.24 12.34
CA ASN A 44 -3.61 -5.51 12.58
C ASN A 44 -3.08 -6.07 11.24
N PRO A 45 -1.77 -6.34 11.10
CA PRO A 45 -1.22 -6.94 9.88
C PRO A 45 -1.80 -8.32 9.53
N LEU A 46 -2.33 -9.03 10.53
CA LEU A 46 -2.95 -10.34 10.36
C LEU A 46 -4.44 -10.26 10.04
N ASP A 47 -5.02 -9.06 9.98
CA ASP A 47 -6.43 -8.89 9.62
C ASP A 47 -6.63 -9.04 8.11
N THR A 48 -7.40 -10.06 7.74
CA THR A 48 -7.74 -10.38 6.35
C THR A 48 -9.11 -9.88 5.93
N GLY A 49 -9.72 -8.98 6.70
CA GLY A 49 -11.02 -8.39 6.37
C GLY A 49 -12.18 -9.37 6.47
N GLY A 50 -12.13 -10.28 7.45
CA GLY A 50 -13.18 -11.29 7.65
C GLY A 50 -13.17 -12.42 6.61
N ALA A 51 -12.06 -12.64 5.90
CA ALA A 51 -11.96 -13.68 4.87
C ALA A 51 -12.35 -15.08 5.36
N MET A 52 -11.97 -15.45 6.59
CA MET A 52 -12.35 -16.74 7.19
C MET A 52 -13.86 -16.87 7.43
N GLN A 53 -14.54 -15.76 7.74
CA GLN A 53 -16.00 -15.76 7.88
C GLN A 53 -16.68 -15.80 6.51
N ALA A 54 -16.16 -15.05 5.53
CA ALA A 54 -16.65 -15.07 4.16
C ALA A 54 -16.48 -16.45 3.51
N ALA A 55 -15.33 -17.08 3.71
CA ALA A 55 -15.03 -18.44 3.25
C ALA A 55 -16.07 -19.45 3.75
N ARG A 56 -16.42 -19.40 5.05
CA ARG A 56 -17.47 -20.25 5.64
C ARG A 56 -18.85 -19.98 5.05
N ARG A 57 -19.17 -18.72 4.72
CA ARG A 57 -20.44 -18.34 4.08
C ARG A 57 -20.52 -18.80 2.63
N ILE A 58 -19.43 -18.72 1.89
CA ILE A 58 -19.33 -19.18 0.49
C ILE A 58 -19.41 -20.71 0.44
N GLY A 59 -18.66 -21.40 1.31
CA GLY A 59 -18.60 -22.85 1.37
C GLY A 59 -17.95 -23.50 0.15
N GLY A 60 -17.80 -24.82 0.20
CA GLY A 60 -17.20 -25.62 -0.88
C GLY A 60 -15.77 -25.20 -1.24
N GLN A 61 -15.36 -25.57 -2.47
CA GLN A 61 -14.00 -25.34 -2.96
C GLN A 61 -13.62 -23.85 -3.02
N GLU A 62 -14.56 -22.97 -3.39
CA GLU A 62 -14.31 -21.52 -3.44
C GLU A 62 -14.08 -20.92 -2.05
N GLY A 63 -14.83 -21.40 -1.04
CA GLY A 63 -14.60 -21.02 0.35
C GLY A 63 -13.24 -21.48 0.86
N GLU A 64 -12.85 -22.73 0.57
CA GLU A 64 -11.53 -23.28 0.93
C GLU A 64 -10.39 -22.50 0.27
N LEU A 65 -10.54 -22.15 -1.02
CA LEU A 65 -9.56 -21.33 -1.75
C LEU A 65 -9.39 -19.95 -1.10
N LEU A 66 -10.50 -19.28 -0.76
CA LEU A 66 -10.46 -17.97 -0.10
C LEU A 66 -9.77 -18.04 1.27
N ALA A 67 -10.05 -19.07 2.06
CA ALA A 67 -9.41 -19.28 3.35
C ALA A 67 -7.89 -19.54 3.20
N GLY A 68 -7.50 -20.36 2.21
CA GLY A 68 -6.10 -20.61 1.88
C GLY A 68 -5.36 -19.34 1.45
N GLU A 69 -5.96 -18.54 0.56
CA GLU A 69 -5.41 -17.24 0.15
C GLU A 69 -5.27 -16.25 1.32
N ALA A 70 -6.22 -16.26 2.26
CA ALA A 70 -6.18 -15.42 3.45
C ALA A 70 -4.99 -15.79 4.35
N ARG A 71 -4.80 -17.10 4.61
CA ARG A 71 -3.68 -17.59 5.42
C ARG A 71 -2.33 -17.33 4.76
N ALA A 72 -2.21 -17.58 3.46
CA ALA A 72 -0.99 -17.27 2.71
C ALA A 72 -0.63 -15.78 2.82
N ARG A 73 -1.61 -14.88 2.74
CA ARG A 73 -1.39 -13.43 2.92
C ARG A 73 -0.94 -13.09 4.34
N GLN A 74 -1.51 -13.71 5.36
CA GLN A 74 -1.09 -13.52 6.76
C GLN A 74 0.37 -13.92 6.96
N VAL A 75 0.77 -15.10 6.45
CA VAL A 75 2.16 -15.56 6.50
C VAL A 75 3.08 -14.55 5.80
N GLN A 76 2.77 -14.19 4.56
CA GLN A 76 3.56 -13.23 3.78
C GLN A 76 3.70 -11.87 4.49
N MET A 77 2.63 -11.39 5.13
CA MET A 77 2.65 -10.13 5.85
C MET A 77 3.55 -10.19 7.09
N VAL A 78 3.48 -11.26 7.88
CA VAL A 78 4.37 -11.46 9.04
C VAL A 78 5.82 -11.61 8.61
N CYS A 79 6.08 -12.40 7.56
CA CYS A 79 7.41 -12.52 6.96
C CYS A 79 7.97 -11.15 6.56
N ALA A 80 7.18 -10.31 5.87
CA ALA A 80 7.61 -8.98 5.47
C ALA A 80 7.93 -8.07 6.66
N LEU A 81 7.13 -8.11 7.73
CA LEU A 81 7.42 -7.35 8.95
C LEU A 81 8.68 -7.83 9.66
N ILE A 82 8.90 -9.15 9.71
CA ILE A 82 10.13 -9.74 10.25
C ILE A 82 11.34 -9.29 9.43
N GLU A 83 11.26 -9.32 8.10
CA GLU A 83 12.33 -8.88 7.20
C GLU A 83 12.71 -7.41 7.43
N LEU A 84 11.72 -6.54 7.64
CA LEU A 84 11.92 -5.12 7.97
C LEU A 84 12.58 -4.93 9.35
N VAL A 85 12.13 -5.68 10.37
CA VAL A 85 12.70 -5.60 11.72
C VAL A 85 14.13 -6.14 11.76
N ARG A 86 14.39 -7.29 11.11
CA ARG A 86 15.70 -7.94 11.07
C ARG A 86 16.68 -7.22 10.14
N ARG A 87 16.18 -6.48 9.14
CA ARG A 87 16.95 -6.01 7.98
C ARG A 87 17.66 -7.17 7.26
N GLY A 88 16.97 -8.31 7.15
CA GLY A 88 17.50 -9.55 6.63
C GLY A 88 16.38 -10.54 6.31
N GLY A 89 16.70 -11.59 5.56
CA GLY A 89 15.71 -12.56 5.09
C GLY A 89 15.12 -13.44 6.19
N ILE A 90 14.01 -14.09 5.86
CA ILE A 90 13.41 -15.19 6.61
C ILE A 90 13.67 -16.50 5.88
N GLY A 91 13.95 -17.58 6.62
CA GLY A 91 14.23 -18.90 6.01
C GLY A 91 12.95 -19.72 5.79
N ASP A 92 13.00 -20.69 4.88
CA ASP A 92 11.87 -21.57 4.53
C ASP A 92 11.26 -22.27 5.76
N ARG A 93 12.09 -22.61 6.75
CA ARG A 93 11.64 -23.22 8.01
C ARG A 93 10.83 -22.24 8.86
N ASP A 94 11.30 -21.01 9.02
CA ASP A 94 10.58 -19.96 9.76
C ASP A 94 9.20 -19.72 9.11
N GLU A 95 9.16 -19.64 7.78
CA GLU A 95 7.91 -19.48 7.02
C GLU A 95 6.96 -20.67 7.22
N SER A 96 7.49 -21.90 7.18
CA SER A 96 6.69 -23.12 7.42
C SER A 96 6.12 -23.15 8.84
N ILE A 97 6.91 -22.75 9.84
CA ILE A 97 6.47 -22.66 11.24
C ILE A 97 5.37 -21.60 11.40
N LEU A 98 5.52 -20.42 10.77
CA LEU A 98 4.50 -19.37 10.80
C LEU A 98 3.19 -19.81 10.16
N SER A 99 3.25 -20.48 9.01
CA SER A 99 2.09 -21.03 8.33
C SER A 99 1.32 -22.02 9.21
N GLU A 100 2.06 -22.93 9.84
CA GLU A 100 1.48 -23.94 10.72
C GLU A 100 0.94 -23.33 12.02
N ALA A 101 1.62 -22.32 12.59
CA ALA A 101 1.16 -21.59 13.77
C ALA A 101 -0.19 -20.90 13.51
N LEU A 102 -0.34 -20.24 12.37
CA LEU A 102 -1.59 -19.60 11.98
C LEU A 102 -2.71 -20.63 11.72
N ARG A 103 -2.39 -21.78 11.11
CA ARG A 103 -3.35 -22.89 10.94
C ARG A 103 -3.86 -23.40 12.29
N VAL A 104 -2.96 -23.69 13.21
CA VAL A 104 -3.30 -24.16 14.57
C VAL A 104 -4.10 -23.10 15.33
N PHE A 105 -3.74 -21.82 15.17
CA PHE A 105 -4.50 -20.72 15.77
C PHE A 105 -5.95 -20.70 15.28
N ASP A 106 -6.17 -20.74 13.96
CA ASP A 106 -7.50 -20.68 13.36
C ASP A 106 -8.40 -21.82 13.81
N GLU A 107 -7.84 -23.03 13.92
CA GLU A 107 -8.56 -24.24 14.36
C GLU A 107 -9.03 -24.13 15.81
N ASN A 108 -8.18 -23.59 16.68
CA ASN A 108 -8.48 -23.41 18.09
C ASN A 108 -9.34 -22.17 18.37
N ASN A 109 -9.35 -21.18 17.47
CA ASN A 109 -9.99 -19.89 17.66
C ASN A 109 -10.90 -19.53 16.46
N PRO A 110 -11.93 -20.33 16.16
CA PRO A 110 -12.69 -20.19 14.93
C PRO A 110 -13.36 -18.82 14.81
N GLY A 111 -12.90 -18.02 13.86
CA GLY A 111 -13.44 -16.68 13.58
C GLY A 111 -12.81 -15.53 14.37
N ARG A 112 -11.81 -15.80 15.21
CA ARG A 112 -10.99 -14.75 15.80
C ARG A 112 -9.88 -14.38 14.82
N VAL A 113 -9.61 -13.08 14.67
CA VAL A 113 -8.43 -12.61 13.93
C VAL A 113 -7.23 -12.65 14.87
N PRO A 114 -6.13 -13.35 14.53
CA PRO A 114 -4.95 -13.38 15.39
C PRO A 114 -4.25 -12.02 15.42
N VAL A 115 -3.65 -11.66 16.54
CA VAL A 115 -2.59 -10.64 16.61
C VAL A 115 -1.21 -11.30 16.66
N ILE A 116 -0.13 -10.54 16.48
CA ILE A 116 1.24 -11.08 16.46
C ILE A 116 1.57 -11.82 17.79
N ALA A 117 1.07 -11.32 18.91
CA ALA A 117 1.24 -11.96 20.22
C ALA A 117 0.61 -13.36 20.26
N ASP A 118 -0.55 -13.55 19.62
CA ASP A 118 -1.21 -14.85 19.56
C ASP A 118 -0.37 -15.88 18.80
N VAL A 119 0.22 -15.47 17.67
CA VAL A 119 1.09 -16.34 16.86
C VAL A 119 2.32 -16.75 17.67
N LEU A 120 2.92 -15.78 18.40
CA LEU A 120 4.06 -16.04 19.28
C LEU A 120 3.70 -17.02 20.41
N GLU A 121 2.51 -16.92 20.99
CA GLU A 121 2.03 -17.85 22.01
C GLU A 121 1.87 -19.27 21.45
N VAL A 122 1.31 -19.42 20.24
CA VAL A 122 1.18 -20.74 19.58
C VAL A 122 2.54 -21.38 19.33
N ILE A 123 3.52 -20.60 18.88
CA ILE A 123 4.89 -21.09 18.66
C ILE A 123 5.50 -21.57 19.98
N ARG A 124 5.42 -20.76 21.05
CA ARG A 124 5.95 -21.12 22.37
C ARG A 124 5.28 -22.34 22.99
N ALA A 125 4.01 -22.58 22.69
CA ALA A 125 3.28 -23.74 23.16
C ALA A 125 3.81 -25.05 22.55
N MET A 126 4.48 -25.02 21.40
CA MET A 126 5.01 -26.20 20.69
C MET A 126 3.96 -27.31 20.54
N PRO A 127 2.80 -27.05 19.90
CA PRO A 127 1.84 -28.11 19.60
C PRO A 127 2.47 -29.16 18.66
N PRO A 128 1.99 -30.41 18.65
CA PRO A 128 2.61 -31.50 17.88
C PRO A 128 2.87 -31.17 16.40
N ALA A 129 1.95 -30.45 15.76
CA ALA A 129 2.11 -30.07 14.37
C ALA A 129 3.30 -29.10 14.13
N LEU A 130 3.61 -28.23 15.10
CA LEU A 130 4.77 -27.35 15.01
C LEU A 130 6.08 -28.11 15.33
N ASP A 131 6.06 -29.10 16.22
CA ASP A 131 7.21 -29.99 16.47
C ASP A 131 7.61 -30.76 15.19
N ASP A 132 6.62 -31.26 14.45
CA ASP A 132 6.83 -31.94 13.17
C ASP A 132 7.48 -31.02 12.13
N VAL A 133 6.97 -29.79 11.97
CA VAL A 133 7.51 -28.81 11.00
C VAL A 133 8.90 -28.29 11.41
N ALA A 134 9.13 -28.09 12.71
CA ALA A 134 10.44 -27.73 13.24
C ALA A 134 11.45 -28.91 13.20
N LEU A 135 10.96 -30.13 12.92
CA LEU A 135 11.71 -31.39 12.91
C LEU A 135 12.40 -31.66 14.26
N SER A 136 11.80 -31.23 15.37
CA SER A 136 12.42 -31.30 16.69
C SER A 136 12.31 -32.68 17.33
N ARG A 137 11.40 -33.54 16.84
CA ARG A 137 11.26 -34.96 17.21
C ARG A 137 10.93 -35.14 18.71
N GLY A 138 10.12 -34.24 19.25
CA GLY A 138 9.75 -34.21 20.67
C GLY A 138 10.83 -33.64 21.60
N ASP A 139 11.98 -33.20 21.07
CA ASP A 139 13.01 -32.54 21.87
C ASP A 139 12.73 -31.03 21.97
N ARG A 140 12.30 -30.60 23.16
CA ARG A 140 11.99 -29.21 23.47
C ARG A 140 13.19 -28.27 23.33
N ALA A 141 14.38 -28.69 23.74
CA ALA A 141 15.57 -27.85 23.66
C ALA A 141 15.96 -27.58 22.20
N ARG A 142 15.85 -28.62 21.36
CA ARG A 142 16.06 -28.51 19.93
C ARG A 142 15.01 -27.63 19.24
N TYR A 143 13.76 -27.68 19.70
CA TYR A 143 12.71 -26.79 19.21
C TYR A 143 13.03 -25.33 19.52
N GLU A 144 13.34 -25.02 20.77
CA GLU A 144 13.66 -23.67 21.23
C GLU A 144 14.89 -23.10 20.51
N GLU A 145 15.95 -23.89 20.32
CA GLU A 145 17.12 -23.49 19.51
C GLU A 145 16.72 -23.19 18.04
N THR A 146 15.78 -23.97 17.50
CA THR A 146 15.30 -23.79 16.12
C THR A 146 14.42 -22.56 15.96
N THR A 147 13.60 -22.22 16.96
CA THR A 147 12.64 -21.11 16.92
C THR A 147 13.16 -19.80 17.51
N GLU A 148 14.31 -19.80 18.20
CA GLU A 148 14.82 -18.65 18.94
C GLU A 148 14.85 -17.35 18.11
N ALA A 149 15.41 -17.40 16.90
CA ALA A 149 15.50 -16.22 16.03
C ALA A 149 14.11 -15.71 15.59
N LEU A 150 13.18 -16.62 15.30
CA LEU A 150 11.79 -16.32 14.95
C LEU A 150 11.05 -15.67 16.13
N GLU A 151 11.15 -16.27 17.31
CA GLU A 151 10.56 -15.75 18.53
C GLU A 151 11.10 -14.38 18.91
N ALA A 152 12.40 -14.15 18.77
CA ALA A 152 13.02 -12.84 19.02
C ALA A 152 12.43 -11.76 18.10
N SER A 153 12.15 -12.11 16.85
CA SER A 153 11.64 -11.17 15.84
C SER A 153 10.15 -10.87 16.04
N LEU A 154 9.36 -11.89 16.34
CA LEU A 154 7.95 -11.72 16.71
C LEU A 154 7.82 -10.93 18.03
N THR A 155 8.71 -11.19 19.01
CA THR A 155 8.75 -10.41 20.25
C THR A 155 9.08 -8.95 19.97
N ALA A 156 10.04 -8.66 19.08
CA ALA A 156 10.35 -7.29 18.67
C ALA A 156 9.15 -6.56 18.04
N LEU A 157 8.26 -7.30 17.36
CA LEU A 157 7.02 -6.78 16.78
C LEU A 157 5.89 -6.56 17.81
N THR A 158 5.97 -7.14 19.01
CA THR A 158 4.97 -6.94 20.08
C THR A 158 5.38 -5.88 21.10
N VAL A 159 6.62 -5.41 21.09
CA VAL A 159 7.15 -4.43 22.04
C VAL A 159 7.61 -3.13 21.38
N GLY A 160 7.81 -2.09 22.19
CA GLY A 160 8.33 -0.81 21.74
C GLY A 160 7.50 -0.16 20.63
N ARG A 161 8.18 0.52 19.70
CA ARG A 161 7.51 1.25 18.61
C ARG A 161 6.73 0.35 17.64
N TRP A 162 7.19 -0.88 17.43
CA TRP A 162 6.52 -1.82 16.52
C TRP A 162 5.24 -2.37 17.16
N GLY A 163 5.30 -2.78 18.42
CA GLY A 163 4.14 -3.26 19.18
C GLY A 163 3.02 -2.23 19.32
N GLN A 164 3.38 -0.94 19.46
CA GLN A 164 2.40 0.15 19.51
C GLN A 164 1.59 0.29 18.22
N VAL A 165 2.16 -0.07 17.07
CA VAL A 165 1.53 0.10 15.75
C VAL A 165 0.85 -1.19 15.27
N PHE A 166 1.48 -2.34 15.50
CA PHE A 166 1.08 -3.62 14.88
C PHE A 166 0.64 -4.70 15.88
N GLY A 167 0.78 -4.45 17.19
CA GLY A 167 0.58 -5.46 18.22
C GLY A 167 -0.88 -5.68 18.65
N GLN A 168 -1.82 -4.87 18.14
CA GLN A 168 -3.22 -4.89 18.56
C GLN A 168 -4.17 -5.16 17.39
N ALA A 169 -5.42 -5.49 17.73
CA ALA A 169 -6.47 -5.68 16.75
C ALA A 169 -6.77 -4.38 15.98
N THR A 170 -7.25 -4.52 14.74
CA THR A 170 -7.74 -3.40 13.95
C THR A 170 -8.84 -2.67 14.72
N THR A 171 -8.70 -1.36 14.94
CA THR A 171 -9.66 -0.57 15.73
C THR A 171 -10.86 -0.14 14.90
N THR A 172 -10.60 0.24 13.65
CA THR A 172 -11.60 0.76 12.72
C THR A 172 -11.61 -0.06 11.45
N ALA A 173 -12.69 -0.82 11.24
CA ALA A 173 -12.85 -1.64 10.05
C ALA A 173 -13.13 -0.76 8.81
N MET A 174 -12.57 -1.16 7.67
CA MET A 174 -12.80 -0.47 6.40
C MET A 174 -14.23 -0.73 5.86
N GLN A 175 -14.90 0.33 5.42
CA GLN A 175 -16.23 0.29 4.83
C GLN A 175 -16.14 0.31 3.29
N LEU A 176 -16.45 -0.83 2.66
CA LEU A 176 -16.33 -1.01 1.20
C LEU A 176 -17.54 -0.50 0.39
N ASP A 177 -18.53 0.11 1.03
CA ASP A 177 -19.69 0.70 0.37
C ASP A 177 -19.50 2.17 0.01
N ARG A 178 -18.39 2.78 0.45
CA ARG A 178 -18.07 4.20 0.29
C ARG A 178 -16.57 4.41 0.06
N PRO A 179 -16.14 5.60 -0.40
CA PRO A 179 -14.72 5.92 -0.53
C PRO A 179 -14.00 5.83 0.81
N VAL A 180 -12.73 5.41 0.80
CA VAL A 180 -11.92 5.27 2.02
C VAL A 180 -10.53 5.86 1.81
N VAL A 181 -10.01 6.55 2.83
CA VAL A 181 -8.61 6.95 2.92
C VAL A 181 -8.01 6.49 4.25
N PHE A 182 -6.84 5.86 4.16
CA PHE A 182 -5.96 5.63 5.30
C PHE A 182 -4.98 6.80 5.39
N ASP A 183 -5.25 7.74 6.28
CA ASP A 183 -4.37 8.87 6.56
C ASP A 183 -3.22 8.39 7.44
N VAL A 184 -2.01 8.37 6.88
CA VAL A 184 -0.77 7.99 7.58
C VAL A 184 0.18 9.18 7.71
N SER A 185 -0.32 10.40 7.48
CA SER A 185 0.51 11.61 7.42
C SER A 185 1.22 11.94 8.73
N ASP A 186 0.63 11.58 9.87
CA ASP A 186 1.27 11.67 11.20
C ASP A 186 2.59 10.90 11.30
N LEU A 187 2.77 9.88 10.46
CA LEU A 187 3.96 9.05 10.44
C LEU A 187 5.05 9.59 9.54
N ASP A 188 4.89 10.75 8.89
CA ASP A 188 5.92 11.31 7.98
C ASP A 188 7.26 11.58 8.68
N ARG A 189 7.25 11.77 10.01
CA ARG A 189 8.46 11.91 10.84
C ARG A 189 8.98 10.59 11.44
N ALA A 190 8.24 9.49 11.28
CA ALA A 190 8.68 8.18 11.74
C ALA A 190 9.87 7.66 10.94
N ALA A 191 10.56 6.66 11.49
CA ALA A 191 11.61 5.97 10.76
C ALA A 191 11.06 5.28 9.50
N GLN A 192 11.88 5.23 8.45
CA GLN A 192 11.47 4.75 7.13
C GLN A 192 10.99 3.29 7.11
N ASP A 193 11.54 2.45 8.00
CA ASP A 193 11.13 1.07 8.21
C ASP A 193 9.67 0.98 8.71
N ILE A 194 9.31 1.82 9.69
CA ILE A 194 7.94 1.91 10.23
C ILE A 194 6.97 2.46 9.17
N GLN A 195 7.34 3.52 8.45
CA GLN A 195 6.49 4.05 7.37
C GLN A 195 6.19 2.99 6.31
N GLY A 196 7.23 2.29 5.86
CA GLY A 196 7.08 1.21 4.88
C GLY A 196 6.20 0.07 5.41
N ALA A 197 6.39 -0.33 6.67
CA ALA A 197 5.58 -1.35 7.31
C ALA A 197 4.10 -0.96 7.43
N VAL A 198 3.80 0.29 7.81
CA VAL A 198 2.41 0.79 7.92
C VAL A 198 1.74 0.85 6.56
N LEU A 199 2.41 1.42 5.55
CA LEU A 199 1.87 1.47 4.20
C LEU A 199 1.64 0.05 3.64
N LEU A 200 2.58 -0.88 3.87
CA LEU A 200 2.43 -2.27 3.44
C LEU A 200 1.24 -2.94 4.12
N THR A 201 1.05 -2.68 5.40
CA THR A 201 -0.08 -3.17 6.19
C THR A 201 -1.40 -2.60 5.67
N CYS A 202 -1.48 -1.29 5.40
CA CYS A 202 -2.66 -0.66 4.81
C CYS A 202 -3.00 -1.26 3.43
N TRP A 203 -1.99 -1.49 2.59
CA TRP A 203 -2.17 -2.11 1.27
C TRP A 203 -2.66 -3.54 1.41
N SER A 204 -1.97 -4.36 2.20
CA SER A 204 -2.34 -5.76 2.43
C SER A 204 -3.78 -5.87 2.95
N TYR A 205 -4.14 -5.06 3.95
CA TYR A 205 -5.49 -5.01 4.52
C TYR A 205 -6.54 -4.59 3.48
N GLY A 206 -6.29 -3.50 2.75
CA GLY A 206 -7.21 -3.00 1.73
C GLY A 206 -7.42 -3.98 0.58
N PHE A 207 -6.35 -4.61 0.10
CA PHE A 207 -6.45 -5.66 -0.93
C PHE A 207 -7.16 -6.91 -0.42
N ALA A 208 -6.95 -7.31 0.84
CA ALA A 208 -7.65 -8.44 1.45
C ALA A 208 -9.16 -8.18 1.51
N GLN A 209 -9.57 -7.00 1.97
CA GLN A 209 -10.97 -6.58 2.04
C GLN A 209 -11.63 -6.55 0.66
N VAL A 210 -10.95 -5.99 -0.36
CA VAL A 210 -11.45 -6.00 -1.73
C VAL A 210 -11.58 -7.42 -2.27
N ASN A 211 -10.62 -8.31 -1.99
CA ASN A 211 -10.72 -9.72 -2.35
C ASN A 211 -11.97 -10.38 -1.75
N VAL A 212 -12.17 -10.21 -0.44
CA VAL A 212 -13.34 -10.74 0.27
C VAL A 212 -14.64 -10.25 -0.36
N ALA A 213 -14.76 -8.95 -0.65
CA ALA A 213 -15.95 -8.40 -1.29
C ALA A 213 -16.19 -8.95 -2.70
N GLN A 214 -15.13 -9.14 -3.50
CA GLN A 214 -15.26 -9.73 -4.83
C GLN A 214 -15.64 -11.21 -4.76
N ALA A 215 -15.09 -11.97 -3.82
CA ALA A 215 -15.43 -13.38 -3.60
C ALA A 215 -16.90 -13.54 -3.18
N LEU A 216 -17.37 -12.72 -2.23
CA LEU A 216 -18.79 -12.69 -1.83
C LEU A 216 -19.71 -12.29 -3.00
N ALA A 217 -19.29 -11.33 -3.83
CA ALA A 217 -20.06 -10.93 -5.00
C ALA A 217 -20.09 -12.01 -6.09
N ASN A 218 -18.99 -12.74 -6.30
CA ASN A 218 -18.94 -13.89 -7.21
C ASN A 218 -19.90 -15.01 -6.77
N ALA A 219 -20.01 -15.24 -5.46
CA ALA A 219 -20.95 -16.19 -4.87
C ALA A 219 -22.41 -15.67 -4.80
N GLY A 220 -22.69 -14.45 -5.28
CA GLY A 220 -24.02 -13.84 -5.24
C GLY A 220 -24.49 -13.42 -3.85
N LEU A 221 -23.60 -13.40 -2.85
CA LEU A 221 -23.93 -13.08 -1.45
C LEU A 221 -23.95 -11.58 -1.17
N THR A 222 -23.34 -10.77 -2.03
CA THR A 222 -23.33 -9.30 -1.94
C THR A 222 -23.40 -8.68 -3.34
N PRO A 223 -23.86 -7.43 -3.48
CA PRO A 223 -23.79 -6.73 -4.76
C PRO A 223 -22.35 -6.57 -5.25
N ARG A 224 -22.15 -6.64 -6.57
CA ARG A 224 -20.87 -6.31 -7.20
C ARG A 224 -20.59 -4.81 -7.07
N ARG A 225 -19.37 -4.47 -6.65
CA ARG A 225 -18.84 -3.11 -6.67
C ARG A 225 -17.53 -3.08 -7.45
N HIS A 226 -17.23 -1.93 -8.03
CA HIS A 226 -15.95 -1.65 -8.66
C HIS A 226 -15.12 -0.79 -7.71
N TYR A 227 -13.85 -1.13 -7.56
CA TYR A 227 -12.92 -0.42 -6.69
C TYR A 227 -11.79 0.20 -7.52
N PHE A 228 -11.34 1.38 -7.10
CA PHE A 228 -10.16 2.05 -7.65
C PHE A 228 -9.17 2.33 -6.53
N ILE A 229 -8.08 1.57 -6.49
CA ILE A 229 -7.08 1.65 -5.44
C ILE A 229 -5.99 2.65 -5.83
N VAL A 230 -5.70 3.60 -4.94
CA VAL A 230 -4.60 4.56 -5.08
C VAL A 230 -3.47 4.14 -4.15
N MET A 231 -2.31 3.87 -4.73
CA MET A 231 -1.06 3.56 -4.05
C MET A 231 -0.11 4.73 -4.27
N ASP A 232 -0.16 5.69 -3.36
CA ASP A 232 0.68 6.89 -3.44
C ASP A 232 2.06 6.67 -2.80
N GLU A 233 3.03 7.46 -3.23
CA GLU A 233 4.41 7.48 -2.74
C GLU A 233 5.04 6.07 -2.72
N LEU A 234 4.84 5.30 -3.81
CA LEU A 234 5.27 3.90 -3.94
C LEU A 234 6.74 3.67 -3.55
N TRP A 235 7.59 4.67 -3.82
CA TRP A 235 9.01 4.63 -3.49
C TRP A 235 9.32 4.46 -2.00
N ARG A 236 8.45 4.95 -1.10
CA ARG A 236 8.69 4.86 0.34
C ARG A 236 8.78 3.41 0.79
N ILE A 237 7.89 2.57 0.26
CA ILE A 237 7.90 1.14 0.56
C ILE A 237 9.07 0.44 -0.12
N LEU A 238 9.33 0.76 -1.39
CA LEU A 238 10.42 0.12 -2.13
C LEU A 238 11.77 0.29 -1.43
N ARG A 239 11.98 1.41 -0.74
CA ARG A 239 13.20 1.69 0.03
C ARG A 239 13.15 1.25 1.50
N ALA A 240 12.04 0.69 1.99
CA ALA A 240 11.88 0.34 3.40
C ALA A 240 12.72 -0.89 3.80
N GLY A 241 13.01 -1.79 2.86
CA GLY A 241 13.83 -2.97 3.11
C GLY A 241 14.04 -3.84 1.87
N VAL A 242 14.93 -4.82 2.00
CA VAL A 242 15.16 -5.86 0.98
C VAL A 242 13.91 -6.72 0.84
N GLY A 243 13.56 -7.12 -0.39
CA GLY A 243 12.41 -7.99 -0.67
C GLY A 243 11.07 -7.25 -0.81
N MET A 244 11.00 -5.96 -0.49
CA MET A 244 9.77 -5.16 -0.58
C MET A 244 9.18 -5.09 -1.99
N VAL A 245 10.02 -5.14 -3.02
CA VAL A 245 9.58 -5.16 -4.42
C VAL A 245 8.79 -6.42 -4.73
N ASN A 246 9.23 -7.59 -4.22
CA ASN A 246 8.51 -8.84 -4.41
C ASN A 246 7.14 -8.79 -3.73
N ARG A 247 7.07 -8.22 -2.51
CA ARG A 247 5.80 -8.06 -1.77
C ARG A 247 4.79 -7.21 -2.54
N ILE A 248 5.25 -6.11 -3.14
CA ILE A 248 4.40 -5.24 -3.97
C ILE A 248 3.95 -5.97 -5.24
N ASP A 249 4.83 -6.72 -5.90
CA ASP A 249 4.48 -7.50 -7.09
C ASP A 249 3.38 -8.52 -6.77
N GLU A 250 3.52 -9.26 -5.67
CA GLU A 250 2.53 -10.23 -5.19
C GLU A 250 1.18 -9.58 -4.90
N LEU A 251 1.17 -8.46 -4.17
CA LEU A 251 -0.07 -7.74 -3.83
C LEU A 251 -0.80 -7.24 -5.08
N THR A 252 -0.05 -6.77 -6.07
CA THR A 252 -0.63 -6.07 -7.23
C THR A 252 -1.00 -6.99 -8.39
N ARG A 253 -0.40 -8.19 -8.45
CA ARG A 253 -0.69 -9.20 -9.48
C ARG A 253 -2.12 -9.77 -9.39
N LEU A 254 -2.69 -9.84 -8.19
CA LEU A 254 -4.03 -10.42 -7.95
C LEU A 254 -5.19 -9.55 -8.47
N ASN A 255 -4.94 -8.29 -8.85
CA ASN A 255 -6.00 -7.31 -9.14
C ASN A 255 -6.62 -7.42 -10.53
N ARG A 256 -5.86 -7.89 -11.54
CA ARG A 256 -6.34 -7.94 -12.94
C ARG A 256 -7.51 -8.91 -13.15
N ALA A 257 -7.54 -10.01 -12.42
CA ALA A 257 -8.62 -10.98 -12.52
C ALA A 257 -9.91 -10.51 -11.83
N ARG A 258 -9.84 -9.48 -10.98
CA ARG A 258 -10.91 -9.13 -10.02
C ARG A 258 -11.63 -7.82 -10.30
N GLY A 259 -11.39 -7.20 -11.47
CA GLY A 259 -12.08 -5.98 -11.90
C GLY A 259 -11.75 -4.76 -11.04
N VAL A 260 -10.54 -4.73 -10.46
CA VAL A 260 -10.05 -3.63 -9.62
C VAL A 260 -9.11 -2.75 -10.44
N GLY A 261 -9.42 -1.46 -10.53
CA GLY A 261 -8.51 -0.47 -11.07
C GLY A 261 -7.47 -0.10 -10.01
N GLN A 262 -6.23 0.14 -10.43
CA GLN A 262 -5.17 0.62 -9.52
C GLN A 262 -4.37 1.75 -10.17
N ALA A 263 -3.99 2.73 -9.36
CA ALA A 263 -3.01 3.74 -9.70
C ALA A 263 -1.81 3.63 -8.77
N MET A 264 -0.61 3.53 -9.35
CA MET A 264 0.66 3.58 -8.65
C MET A 264 1.30 4.93 -8.94
N ILE A 265 1.59 5.71 -7.91
CA ILE A 265 2.10 7.08 -8.05
C ILE A 265 3.50 7.15 -7.45
N THR A 266 4.43 7.72 -8.21
CA THR A 266 5.83 7.95 -7.81
C THR A 266 6.36 9.21 -8.50
N HIS A 267 7.34 9.89 -7.89
CA HIS A 267 7.91 11.14 -8.41
C HIS A 267 8.93 10.92 -9.51
N THR A 268 9.74 9.86 -9.41
CA THR A 268 10.86 9.61 -10.33
C THR A 268 11.13 8.12 -10.48
N LEU A 269 11.67 7.71 -11.63
CA LEU A 269 12.17 6.36 -11.83
C LEU A 269 13.50 6.12 -11.09
N ASN A 270 14.22 7.17 -10.71
CA ASN A 270 15.43 7.05 -9.89
C ASN A 270 15.15 6.37 -8.57
N ASP A 271 13.95 6.57 -8.03
CA ASP A 271 13.56 5.90 -6.81
C ASP A 271 13.52 4.38 -6.95
N LEU A 272 13.17 3.89 -8.15
CA LEU A 272 13.20 2.47 -8.48
C LEU A 272 14.63 1.97 -8.79
N GLU A 273 15.50 2.84 -9.31
CA GLU A 273 16.91 2.51 -9.62
C GLU A 273 17.82 2.56 -8.39
N ALA A 274 17.44 3.29 -7.34
CA ALA A 274 18.20 3.43 -6.10
C ALA A 274 18.10 2.20 -5.18
N LEU A 275 17.47 1.12 -5.63
CA LEU A 275 17.35 -0.12 -4.87
C LEU A 275 18.71 -0.85 -4.82
N PRO A 276 19.04 -1.50 -3.68
CA PRO A 276 20.36 -2.08 -3.47
C PRO A 276 20.64 -3.29 -4.38
N ASN A 277 19.61 -4.02 -4.80
CA ASN A 277 19.74 -5.24 -5.60
C ASN A 277 19.32 -4.98 -7.08
N PRO A 278 20.17 -5.30 -8.08
CA PRO A 278 19.80 -5.19 -9.50
C PRO A 278 18.54 -5.98 -9.89
N GLU A 279 18.26 -7.11 -9.25
CA GLU A 279 17.05 -7.89 -9.51
C GLU A 279 15.79 -7.11 -9.10
N ASP A 280 15.84 -6.44 -7.95
CA ASP A 280 14.76 -5.60 -7.42
C ASP A 280 14.53 -4.37 -8.33
N VAL A 281 15.60 -3.76 -8.85
CA VAL A 281 15.50 -2.67 -9.85
C VAL A 281 14.77 -3.16 -11.11
N ALA A 282 15.13 -4.35 -11.62
CA ALA A 282 14.51 -4.91 -12.82
C ALA A 282 13.02 -5.18 -12.61
N LYS A 283 12.64 -5.77 -11.46
CA LYS A 283 11.23 -6.01 -11.09
C LYS A 283 10.45 -4.71 -10.93
N ALA A 284 11.02 -3.71 -10.24
CA ALA A 284 10.39 -2.42 -10.04
C ALA A 284 10.12 -1.69 -11.37
N LYS A 285 11.07 -1.71 -12.31
CA LYS A 285 10.86 -1.21 -13.69
C LYS A 285 9.74 -1.96 -14.41
N GLY A 286 9.60 -3.26 -14.12
CA GLY A 286 8.52 -4.09 -14.62
C GLY A 286 7.11 -3.59 -14.24
N PHE A 287 6.92 -2.94 -13.09
CA PHE A 287 5.62 -2.36 -12.71
C PHE A 287 5.15 -1.31 -13.72
N VAL A 288 6.06 -0.43 -14.12
CA VAL A 288 5.79 0.62 -15.11
C VAL A 288 5.59 0.01 -16.49
N ALA A 289 6.47 -0.90 -16.92
CA ALA A 289 6.38 -1.54 -18.24
C ALA A 289 5.09 -2.32 -18.46
N ARG A 290 4.57 -2.96 -17.40
CA ARG A 290 3.34 -3.76 -17.47
C ARG A 290 2.10 -2.92 -17.24
N SER A 291 2.21 -1.65 -16.87
CA SER A 291 1.04 -0.80 -16.62
C SER A 291 0.22 -0.63 -17.91
N GLY A 292 -1.10 -0.85 -17.83
CA GLY A 292 -1.98 -0.74 -19.00
C GLY A 292 -2.04 0.69 -19.57
N MET A 293 -1.76 1.67 -18.71
CA MET A 293 -1.65 3.08 -19.04
C MET A 293 -0.60 3.72 -18.11
N VAL A 294 0.21 4.62 -18.65
CA VAL A 294 1.17 5.43 -17.89
C VAL A 294 0.82 6.91 -18.09
N LEU A 295 0.76 7.66 -17.00
CA LEU A 295 0.57 9.10 -17.01
C LEU A 295 1.90 9.77 -16.63
N CYS A 296 2.48 10.54 -17.56
CA CYS A 296 3.74 11.25 -17.30
C CYS A 296 3.46 12.75 -17.14
N GLY A 297 3.79 13.31 -15.97
CA GLY A 297 3.85 14.76 -15.78
C GLY A 297 5.11 15.36 -16.42
N GLY A 298 5.42 16.62 -16.12
CA GLY A 298 6.69 17.21 -16.56
C GLY A 298 7.88 16.48 -15.94
N LEU A 299 8.86 16.08 -16.77
CA LEU A 299 10.05 15.35 -16.36
C LEU A 299 11.33 16.09 -16.77
N SER A 300 12.43 15.91 -16.03
CA SER A 300 13.74 16.40 -16.46
C SER A 300 14.22 15.65 -17.71
N ALA A 301 15.22 16.18 -18.42
CA ALA A 301 15.80 15.51 -19.58
C ALA A 301 16.37 14.13 -19.22
N GLU A 302 17.03 14.02 -18.07
CA GLU A 302 17.58 12.76 -17.56
C GLU A 302 16.48 11.75 -17.23
N GLU A 303 15.44 12.18 -16.51
CA GLU A 303 14.29 11.32 -16.17
C GLU A 303 13.56 10.85 -17.42
N THR A 304 13.40 11.73 -18.39
CA THR A 304 12.73 11.42 -19.67
C THR A 304 13.46 10.30 -20.41
N GLU A 305 14.80 10.30 -20.42
CA GLU A 305 15.58 9.23 -21.02
C GLU A 305 15.47 7.91 -20.24
N LYS A 306 15.35 7.96 -18.92
CA LYS A 306 15.10 6.76 -18.09
C LYS A 306 13.72 6.17 -18.36
N VAL A 307 12.69 7.00 -18.40
CA VAL A 307 11.33 6.59 -18.74
C VAL A 307 11.29 5.99 -20.15
N ALA A 308 12.00 6.57 -21.11
CA ALA A 308 12.08 6.08 -22.48
C ALA A 308 12.71 4.68 -22.62
N LYS A 309 13.47 4.21 -21.62
CA LYS A 309 13.99 2.83 -21.59
C LYS A 309 12.94 1.80 -21.18
N VAL A 310 11.86 2.25 -20.54
CA VAL A 310 10.80 1.38 -20.01
C VAL A 310 9.54 1.45 -20.87
N ILE A 311 9.19 2.65 -21.35
CA ILE A 311 8.07 2.88 -22.27
C ILE A 311 8.57 3.63 -23.51
N PRO A 312 8.11 3.28 -24.72
CA PRO A 312 8.62 3.89 -25.95
C PRO A 312 8.15 5.34 -26.07
N LEU A 313 9.08 6.29 -26.07
CA LEU A 313 8.78 7.72 -26.26
C LEU A 313 9.41 8.25 -27.56
N SER A 314 8.61 8.93 -28.37
CA SER A 314 9.12 9.66 -29.55
C SER A 314 9.92 10.89 -29.15
N SER A 315 10.80 11.39 -30.02
CA SER A 315 11.56 12.62 -29.75
C SER A 315 10.67 13.83 -29.44
N GLN A 316 9.48 13.90 -30.04
CA GLN A 316 8.50 14.96 -29.78
C GLN A 316 7.86 14.82 -28.39
N GLU A 317 7.50 13.59 -27.99
CA GLU A 317 6.98 13.31 -26.65
C GLU A 317 8.02 13.64 -25.57
N LYS A 318 9.29 13.27 -25.79
CA LYS A 318 10.39 13.61 -24.89
C LYS A 318 10.55 15.12 -24.74
N ALA A 319 10.63 15.86 -25.85
CA ALA A 319 10.76 17.32 -25.84
C ALA A 319 9.57 17.99 -25.13
N MET A 320 8.36 17.45 -25.30
CA MET A 320 7.16 17.94 -24.65
C MET A 320 7.21 17.78 -23.13
N LEU A 321 7.58 16.59 -22.63
CA LEU A 321 7.71 16.32 -21.19
C LEU A 321 8.74 17.24 -20.52
N VAL A 322 9.87 17.47 -21.17
CA VAL A 322 10.93 18.38 -20.70
C VAL A 322 10.44 19.83 -20.67
N SER A 323 9.69 20.26 -21.69
CA SER A 323 9.16 21.64 -21.76
C SER A 323 8.24 21.99 -20.58
N TRP A 324 7.61 21.00 -19.96
CA TRP A 324 6.68 21.21 -18.85
C TRP A 324 7.37 21.46 -17.51
N GLN A 325 8.66 21.16 -17.37
CA GLN A 325 9.42 21.53 -16.15
C GLN A 325 10.07 22.92 -16.22
N SER A 326 10.07 23.56 -17.39
CA SER A 326 10.79 24.82 -17.57
C SER A 326 10.13 25.94 -16.76
N PRO A 327 10.83 26.55 -15.77
CA PRO A 327 10.28 27.64 -14.99
C PRO A 327 9.96 28.85 -15.88
N PRO A 328 8.90 29.62 -15.56
CA PRO A 328 8.66 30.90 -16.22
C PRO A 328 9.84 31.86 -16.00
N SER A 329 9.94 32.88 -16.85
CA SER A 329 10.95 33.93 -16.72
C SER A 329 10.89 34.61 -15.35
N TRP A 330 12.03 35.10 -14.85
CA TRP A 330 12.20 35.83 -13.57
C TRP A 330 11.35 37.11 -13.40
N GLN A 331 10.49 37.46 -14.36
CA GLN A 331 9.53 38.55 -14.25
C GLN A 331 8.35 38.11 -13.38
N ILE A 332 8.52 38.27 -12.07
CA ILE A 332 7.45 38.06 -11.09
C ILE A 332 6.85 39.43 -10.76
N THR A 333 5.61 39.68 -11.17
CA THR A 333 4.84 40.82 -10.67
C THR A 333 4.51 40.54 -9.20
N ALA A 334 4.84 41.47 -8.31
CA ALA A 334 4.55 41.33 -6.88
C ALA A 334 3.04 41.08 -6.66
N GLY A 335 2.68 39.91 -6.12
CA GLY A 335 1.30 39.54 -5.78
C GLY A 335 0.64 38.48 -6.66
N GLU A 336 1.21 38.11 -7.82
CA GLU A 336 0.65 37.04 -8.65
C GLU A 336 1.14 35.65 -8.22
N LYS A 337 0.22 34.78 -7.75
CA LYS A 337 0.48 33.34 -7.62
C LYS A 337 0.58 32.73 -9.03
N GLN A 338 1.78 32.58 -9.56
CA GLN A 338 1.98 31.83 -10.81
C GLN A 338 1.83 30.33 -10.55
N ALA A 339 1.05 29.67 -11.40
CA ALA A 339 0.94 28.21 -11.41
C ALA A 339 2.32 27.57 -11.65
N PRO A 340 2.71 26.52 -10.90
CA PRO A 340 3.93 25.79 -11.16
C PRO A 340 4.05 25.33 -12.63
N PRO A 341 5.28 25.27 -13.18
CA PRO A 341 5.51 24.74 -14.51
C PRO A 341 4.85 23.38 -14.69
N GLY A 342 4.12 23.22 -15.80
CA GLY A 342 3.53 21.94 -16.15
C GLY A 342 2.34 21.52 -15.27
N GLN A 343 1.86 22.36 -14.35
CA GLN A 343 0.73 22.01 -13.48
C GLN A 343 -0.48 21.54 -14.30
N GLY A 344 -0.96 20.34 -13.97
CA GLY A 344 -2.09 19.70 -14.63
C GLY A 344 -1.80 19.16 -16.04
N LYS A 345 -0.58 19.30 -16.59
CA LYS A 345 -0.22 18.74 -17.89
C LYS A 345 0.29 17.32 -17.73
N PHE A 346 -0.29 16.39 -18.49
CA PHE A 346 0.13 14.99 -18.50
C PHE A 346 0.15 14.44 -19.92
N LEU A 347 1.08 13.53 -20.19
CA LEU A 347 1.07 12.68 -21.37
C LEU A 347 0.48 11.33 -21.00
N ILE A 348 -0.63 10.96 -21.64
CA ILE A 348 -1.21 9.62 -21.50
C ILE A 348 -0.51 8.70 -22.48
N LYS A 349 0.17 7.68 -21.98
CA LYS A 349 0.79 6.63 -22.78
C LYS A 349 0.07 5.29 -22.59
N VAL A 350 -0.35 4.68 -23.69
CA VAL A 350 -1.01 3.36 -23.70
C VAL A 350 -0.23 2.44 -24.63
N ALA A 351 0.51 1.51 -24.04
CA ALA A 351 1.42 0.61 -24.76
C ALA A 351 2.34 1.40 -25.71
N GLU A 352 2.46 0.95 -26.96
CA GLU A 352 3.36 1.53 -27.98
C GLU A 352 2.71 2.68 -28.78
N ARG A 353 1.46 3.06 -28.48
CA ARG A 353 0.73 4.07 -29.25
C ARG A 353 1.33 5.47 -29.02
N PRO A 354 1.18 6.40 -29.97
CA PRO A 354 1.44 7.82 -29.73
C PRO A 354 0.69 8.31 -28.49
N GLY A 355 1.38 9.05 -27.64
CA GLY A 355 0.85 9.58 -26.40
C GLY A 355 -0.15 10.72 -26.66
N ILE A 356 -1.12 10.84 -25.76
CA ILE A 356 -2.15 11.87 -25.82
C ILE A 356 -1.84 12.91 -24.76
N PRO A 357 -1.42 14.13 -25.14
CA PRO A 357 -1.21 15.20 -24.17
C PRO A 357 -2.55 15.75 -23.70
N ILE A 358 -2.70 15.88 -22.39
CA ILE A 358 -3.87 16.45 -21.75
C ILE A 358 -3.47 17.57 -20.79
N LYS A 359 -4.41 18.49 -20.54
CA LYS A 359 -4.34 19.46 -19.45
C LYS A 359 -5.56 19.29 -18.58
N VAL A 360 -5.36 18.88 -17.34
CA VAL A 360 -6.40 18.79 -16.31
C VAL A 360 -6.93 20.19 -16.05
N GLN A 361 -8.24 20.32 -16.15
CA GLN A 361 -8.98 21.50 -15.75
C GLN A 361 -9.89 21.09 -14.59
N LEU A 362 -9.69 21.72 -13.44
CA LEU A 362 -10.51 21.50 -12.27
C LEU A 362 -11.65 22.52 -12.28
N THR A 363 -12.84 22.04 -11.94
CA THR A 363 -13.98 22.90 -11.64
C THR A 363 -13.72 23.70 -10.36
N ARG A 364 -14.55 24.73 -10.12
CA ARG A 364 -14.43 25.56 -8.91
C ARG A 364 -14.52 24.75 -7.61
N HIS A 365 -15.35 23.71 -7.57
CA HIS A 365 -15.49 22.83 -6.41
C HIS A 365 -14.27 21.93 -6.24
N GLU A 366 -13.73 21.38 -7.33
CA GLU A 366 -12.52 20.56 -7.28
C GLU A 366 -11.29 21.37 -6.85
N LEU A 367 -11.17 22.62 -7.28
CA LEU A 367 -10.06 23.48 -6.87
C LEU A 367 -10.00 23.69 -5.35
N ALA A 368 -11.16 23.85 -4.70
CA ALA A 368 -11.23 24.02 -3.25
C ALA A 368 -10.75 22.76 -2.49
N LEU A 369 -10.94 21.57 -3.06
CA LEU A 369 -10.55 20.29 -2.47
C LEU A 369 -9.09 19.90 -2.77
N ASN A 370 -8.43 20.57 -3.72
CA ASN A 370 -7.08 20.22 -4.19
C ASN A 370 -6.07 21.36 -3.94
N ASP A 371 -6.35 22.26 -2.99
CA ASP A 371 -5.39 23.31 -2.60
C ASP A 371 -4.38 22.74 -1.58
N THR A 372 -3.21 22.34 -2.07
CA THR A 372 -2.11 21.84 -1.24
C THR A 372 -1.24 22.95 -0.64
N ASN A 373 -1.56 24.23 -0.90
CA ASN A 373 -0.80 25.39 -0.41
C ASN A 373 -1.42 26.07 0.82
N GLN A 374 -2.32 25.41 1.55
CA GLN A 374 -3.02 26.00 2.70
C GLN A 374 -2.06 26.57 3.76
N LEU A 375 -0.90 25.94 3.98
CA LEU A 375 0.12 26.44 4.92
C LEU A 375 0.75 27.79 4.51
N TRP A 376 0.72 28.12 3.22
CA TRP A 376 1.22 29.41 2.70
C TRP A 376 0.17 30.52 2.72
N ALA A 377 -1.11 30.18 2.93
CA ALA A 377 -2.19 31.16 3.06
C ALA A 377 -2.14 31.90 4.41
N ASN A 378 -1.53 31.31 5.44
CA ASN A 378 -1.32 31.92 6.76
C ASN A 378 -0.07 32.83 6.81
N ARG A 379 0.08 33.75 5.86
CA ARG A 379 1.06 34.83 6.02
C ARG A 379 0.47 35.90 6.93
N HIS A 380 1.06 36.01 8.12
CA HIS A 380 0.88 37.07 9.12
C HIS A 380 0.17 38.34 8.63
N GLU A 381 -1.05 38.56 9.10
CA GLU A 381 -1.52 39.92 9.40
C GLU A 381 -0.65 40.48 10.54
N ALA A 382 0.58 40.88 10.21
CA ALA A 382 1.34 41.77 11.08
C ALA A 382 0.70 43.15 10.90
N GLY A 383 0.09 43.64 11.98
CA GLY A 383 -0.78 44.81 12.02
C GLY A 383 -0.19 46.03 11.31
N SER A 384 -1.04 46.67 10.51
CA SER A 384 -0.91 48.07 10.19
C SER A 384 -1.34 48.90 11.41
N ASP A 385 -0.38 49.25 12.26
CA ASP A 385 -0.48 50.39 13.17
C ASP A 385 0.86 51.12 13.10
N GLU A 386 0.91 52.17 12.28
CA GLU A 386 1.60 53.45 12.54
C GLU A 386 0.98 54.56 11.69
#